data_AF-A0A7Y6UFY3-F1
#
_entry.id   AF-A0A7Y6UFY3-F1
#
_cell.length_a   1.000
_cell.length_b   1.000
_cell.length_c   1.000
_cell.angle_alpha   90.00
_cell.angle_beta   90.00
_cell.angle_gamma   90.00
#
_symmetry.space_group_name_H-M   'P 1'
#
loop_
_entity.id
_entity.type
_entity.pdbx_description
1 polymer ?
#
loop_
_entity_poly.entity_id
_entity_poly.type
_entity_poly.pdbx_seq_one_letter_code
_entity_poly.pdbx_strand_id
1 'polypeptide(L)'
;MSRALVLAALLAACKADLHHTTDAIAPGVPGDTLAPSTGDPPPGAVTLTVTRLGQPMPDVAVFFQNADSSLVGASLTNAKGLAWAAMT
;
A
#
# COMPACT_ATOMS: atom_id res chain seq x y z
N MET A 1 -17.19 -43.97 12.29
CA MET A 1 -17.04 -42.62 11.70
C MET A 1 -15.66 -42.12 12.05
N SER A 2 -14.73 -42.24 11.11
CA SER A 2 -13.29 -42.27 11.36
C SER A 2 -12.72 -40.85 11.48
N ARG A 3 -11.99 -40.58 12.58
CA ARG A 3 -11.32 -39.30 12.90
C ARG A 3 -10.47 -38.72 11.74
N ALA A 4 -10.04 -39.57 10.81
CA ALA A 4 -9.32 -39.19 9.59
C ALA A 4 -10.12 -38.25 8.66
N LEU A 5 -11.45 -38.34 8.64
CA LEU A 5 -12.29 -37.51 7.76
C LEU A 5 -12.41 -36.05 8.24
N VAL A 6 -12.28 -35.81 9.55
CA VAL A 6 -12.32 -34.45 10.12
C VAL A 6 -11.02 -33.69 9.84
N LEU A 7 -9.88 -34.38 9.80
CA LEU A 7 -8.58 -33.77 9.50
C LEU A 7 -8.46 -33.32 8.03
N ALA A 8 -9.04 -34.08 7.10
CA ALA A 8 -9.02 -33.73 5.68
C ALA A 8 -9.82 -32.46 5.35
N ALA A 9 -10.86 -32.16 6.14
CA ALA A 9 -11.66 -30.94 5.97
C ALA A 9 -10.94 -29.67 6.46
N LEU A 10 -10.06 -29.77 7.46
CA LEU A 10 -9.29 -28.62 7.97
C LEU A 10 -8.19 -28.15 7.00
N LEU A 11 -7.65 -29.05 6.18
CA LEU A 11 -6.56 -28.74 5.23
C LEU A 11 -7.05 -28.02 3.96
N ALA A 12 -8.35 -27.99 3.69
CA ALA A 12 -8.93 -27.29 2.54
C ALA A 12 -9.23 -25.80 2.80
N ALA A 13 -9.18 -25.36 4.06
CA ALA A 13 -9.43 -23.96 4.44
C ALA A 13 -8.20 -23.04 4.27
N CYS A 14 -7.04 -23.60 3.90
CA CYS A 14 -5.85 -22.84 3.51
C CYS A 14 -5.78 -22.62 1.99
N LYS A 15 -6.92 -22.65 1.28
CA LYS A 15 -6.97 -22.05 -0.06
C LYS A 15 -6.98 -20.54 0.14
N ALA A 16 -5.81 -20.00 -0.12
CA ALA A 16 -5.53 -18.59 -0.25
C ALA A 16 -6.57 -17.91 -1.17
N ASP A 17 -7.64 -17.40 -0.58
CA ASP A 17 -8.29 -16.21 -1.09
C ASP A 17 -7.39 -15.04 -0.69
N LEU A 18 -6.27 -14.98 -1.40
CA LEU A 18 -5.44 -13.80 -1.49
C LEU A 18 -6.35 -12.77 -2.15
N HIS A 19 -6.96 -11.90 -1.33
CA HIS A 19 -7.65 -10.70 -1.79
C HIS A 19 -6.62 -9.76 -2.43
N HIS A 20 -6.09 -10.13 -3.59
CA HIS A 20 -5.67 -9.15 -4.58
C HIS A 20 -6.94 -8.61 -5.23
N THR A 21 -7.77 -7.95 -4.44
CA THR A 21 -8.59 -6.90 -5.00
C THR A 21 -7.59 -5.81 -5.36
N THR A 22 -7.37 -5.63 -6.66
CA THR A 22 -6.90 -4.35 -7.18
C THR A 22 -7.95 -3.35 -6.73
N ASP A 23 -7.79 -2.78 -5.54
CA ASP A 23 -8.57 -1.62 -5.15
C ASP A 23 -8.35 -0.58 -6.23
N ALA A 24 -9.47 -0.12 -6.78
CA ALA A 24 -9.56 0.64 -8.00
C ALA A 24 -8.50 1.75 -8.06
N ILE A 25 -7.80 1.82 -9.19
CA ILE A 25 -7.05 3.01 -9.57
C ILE A 25 -8.07 4.15 -9.64
N ALA A 26 -8.05 5.06 -8.67
CA ALA A 26 -8.77 6.31 -8.77
C ALA A 26 -8.37 6.99 -10.10
N PRO A 27 -9.33 7.47 -10.92
CA PRO A 27 -8.99 8.06 -12.19
C PRO A 27 -8.21 9.36 -11.95
N GLY A 28 -6.94 9.41 -12.35
CA GLY A 28 -6.18 10.67 -12.33
C GLY A 28 -4.68 10.60 -12.59
N VAL A 29 -3.98 9.52 -12.23
CA VAL A 29 -2.54 9.39 -12.53
C VAL A 29 -2.24 7.92 -12.83
N PRO A 30 -1.76 7.57 -14.04
CA PRO A 30 -1.23 6.24 -14.28
C PRO A 30 -0.10 5.96 -13.27
N GLY A 31 -0.23 4.91 -12.47
CA GLY A 31 0.84 4.50 -11.54
C GLY A 31 2.19 4.29 -12.25
N ASP A 32 2.14 4.02 -13.55
CA ASP A 32 3.27 3.79 -14.46
C ASP A 32 4.17 5.02 -14.68
N THR A 33 3.76 6.22 -14.23
CA THR A 33 4.56 7.45 -14.33
C THR A 33 5.00 8.01 -12.98
N LEU A 34 4.73 7.32 -11.87
CA LEU A 34 5.07 7.83 -10.54
C LEU A 34 6.58 7.73 -10.28
N ALA A 35 7.15 8.79 -9.73
CA ALA A 35 8.53 8.81 -9.25
C ALA A 35 8.58 8.55 -7.73
N PRO A 36 9.65 7.93 -7.21
CA PRO A 36 9.90 7.84 -5.78
C PRO A 36 10.07 9.21 -5.12
N SER A 37 9.62 9.35 -3.87
CA SER A 37 9.87 10.56 -3.08
C SER A 37 11.37 10.79 -2.85
N THR A 38 11.87 11.96 -3.24
CA THR A 38 13.30 12.26 -3.18
C THR A 38 13.68 13.11 -1.97
N GLY A 39 14.71 12.70 -1.21
CA GLY A 39 15.21 13.44 -0.05
C GLY A 39 14.53 13.02 1.25
N ASP A 40 14.44 13.97 2.19
CA ASP A 40 13.71 13.81 3.44
C ASP A 40 12.44 14.68 3.43
N PRO A 41 11.38 14.31 4.18
CA PRO A 41 10.15 15.10 4.24
C PRO A 41 10.44 16.52 4.77
N PRO A 42 9.93 17.58 4.11
CA PRO A 42 10.07 18.93 4.63
C PRO A 42 9.23 19.11 5.91
N PRO A 43 9.56 20.09 6.77
CA PRO A 43 8.74 20.41 7.94
C PRO A 43 7.28 20.67 7.57
N GLY A 44 6.35 20.05 8.31
CA GLY A 44 4.91 20.21 8.08
C GLY A 44 4.30 19.32 7.00
N ALA A 45 5.10 18.50 6.30
CA ALA A 45 4.56 17.50 5.38
C ALA A 45 3.92 16.33 6.13
N VAL A 46 2.82 15.81 5.58
CA VAL A 46 2.26 14.51 5.99
C VAL A 46 3.16 13.43 5.43
N THR A 47 3.71 12.60 6.31
CA THR A 47 4.65 11.53 5.97
C THR A 47 4.02 10.17 6.22
N LEU A 48 4.17 9.27 5.25
CA LEU A 48 3.71 7.89 5.33
C LEU A 48 4.91 6.94 5.24
N THR A 49 5.02 6.05 6.21
CA THR A 49 6.05 5.02 6.26
C THR A 49 5.42 3.66 5.97
N VAL A 50 5.84 3.01 4.88
CA VAL A 50 5.39 1.67 4.51
C VAL A 50 6.45 0.65 4.86
N THR A 51 6.05 -0.37 5.61
CA THR A 51 6.92 -1.49 5.97
C THR A 51 6.22 -2.83 5.72
N ARG A 52 7.00 -3.88 5.47
CA ARG A 52 6.56 -5.27 5.44
C ARG A 52 7.44 -6.04 6.41
N LEU A 53 6.84 -6.59 7.46
CA LEU A 53 7.56 -7.31 8.53
C LEU A 53 8.67 -6.44 9.16
N GLY A 54 8.40 -5.14 9.33
CA GLY A 54 9.35 -4.16 9.88
C GLY A 54 10.45 -3.71 8.91
N GLN A 55 10.50 -4.26 7.69
CA GLN A 55 11.44 -3.82 6.65
C GLN A 55 10.80 -2.72 5.78
N PRO A 56 11.52 -1.63 5.46
CA PRO A 56 11.02 -0.62 4.53
C PRO A 56 10.62 -1.22 3.18
N MET A 57 9.48 -0.78 2.64
CA MET A 57 9.02 -1.18 1.31
C MET A 57 9.14 -0.01 0.34
N PRO A 58 10.13 -0.02 -0.58
CA PRO A 58 10.18 0.93 -1.69
C PRO A 58 9.10 0.60 -2.74
N ASP A 59 8.89 1.54 -3.67
CA ASP A 59 8.07 1.35 -4.87
C ASP A 59 6.58 1.06 -4.60
N VAL A 60 6.08 1.48 -3.44
CA VAL A 60 4.66 1.44 -3.10
C VAL A 60 4.01 2.76 -3.50
N ALA A 61 2.97 2.70 -4.34
CA ALA A 61 2.21 3.88 -4.73
C ALA A 61 1.40 4.44 -3.55
N VAL A 62 1.57 5.74 -3.29
CA VAL A 62 0.86 6.48 -2.24
C VAL A 62 0.21 7.70 -2.87
N PHE A 63 -1.10 7.87 -2.63
CA PHE A 63 -1.88 9.01 -3.08
C PHE A 63 -2.28 9.85 -1.87
N PHE A 64 -1.93 11.13 -1.89
CA PHE A 64 -2.27 12.09 -0.86
C PHE A 64 -3.50 12.86 -1.29
N GLN A 65 -4.58 12.75 -0.52
CA GLN A 65 -5.84 13.44 -0.78
C GLN A 65 -6.22 14.28 0.44
N ASN A 66 -6.80 15.44 0.19
CA ASN A 66 -7.44 16.23 1.23
C ASN A 66 -8.73 15.54 1.70
N ALA A 67 -9.30 16.02 2.81
CA ALA A 67 -10.54 15.46 3.37
C ALA A 67 -11.76 15.58 2.44
N ASP A 68 -11.73 16.52 1.50
CA ASP A 68 -12.75 16.70 0.45
C ASP A 68 -12.55 15.78 -0.76
N SER A 69 -11.61 14.84 -0.69
CA SER A 69 -11.22 13.90 -1.76
C SER A 69 -10.49 14.54 -2.96
N SER A 70 -10.05 15.80 -2.86
CA SER A 70 -9.17 16.38 -3.87
C SER A 70 -7.75 15.78 -3.78
N LEU A 71 -7.16 15.43 -4.93
CA LEU A 71 -5.80 14.89 -5.01
C LEU A 71 -4.76 16.01 -4.83
N VAL A 72 -3.90 15.85 -3.82
CA VAL A 72 -2.75 16.74 -3.56
C VAL A 72 -1.53 16.30 -4.36
N GLY A 73 -1.30 14.98 -4.42
CA GLY A 73 -0.17 14.41 -5.14
C GLY A 73 -0.08 12.90 -5.00
N ALA A 74 0.81 12.30 -5.79
CA ALA A 74 1.08 10.89 -5.74
C ALA A 74 2.58 10.65 -5.93
N SER A 75 3.12 9.66 -5.22
CA SER A 75 4.52 9.26 -5.35
C SER A 75 4.69 7.79 -5.00
N LEU A 76 5.82 7.21 -5.42
CA LEU A 76 6.26 5.93 -4.88
C LEU A 76 7.00 6.15 -3.56
N THR A 77 6.90 5.19 -2.64
CA THR A 77 7.79 5.16 -1.47
C THR A 77 9.25 5.00 -1.90
N ASN A 78 10.15 5.69 -1.23
CA ASN A 78 11.58 5.63 -1.52
C ASN A 78 12.27 4.44 -0.87
N ALA A 79 13.60 4.36 -0.97
CA ALA A 79 14.42 3.29 -0.39
C ALA A 79 14.27 3.15 1.15
N LYS A 80 13.83 4.20 1.85
CA LYS A 80 13.53 4.18 3.29
C LYS A 80 12.06 3.82 3.58
N GLY A 81 11.27 3.47 2.57
CA GLY A 81 9.84 3.19 2.68
C GLY A 81 8.99 4.43 2.92
N LEU A 82 9.50 5.63 2.59
CA LEU A 82 8.83 6.90 2.88
C LEU A 82 8.19 7.50 1.62
N ALA A 83 6.98 8.03 1.80
CA ALA A 83 6.33 8.96 0.88
C ALA A 83 5.79 10.16 1.67
N TRP A 84 5.73 11.35 1.07
CA TRP A 84 5.18 12.53 1.74
C TRP A 84 4.59 13.55 0.77
N ALA A 85 3.69 14.38 1.29
CA ALA A 85 3.16 15.56 0.61
C ALA A 85 2.88 16.69 1.61
N ALA A 86 2.98 17.94 1.15
CA ALA A 86 2.46 19.09 1.87
C ALA A 86 0.94 19.17 1.61
N MET A 87 0.13 18.90 2.63
CA MET A 87 -1.33 19.01 2.55
C MET A 87 -1.79 20.43 2.89
N THR A 88 -2.97 20.81 2.40
CA THR A 88 -3.57 22.14 2.58
C THR A 88 -4.94 22.06 3.22
#